data_AF-A0A0L0CLN4-F1
#
_entry.id   AF-A0A0L0CLN4-F1
#
_cell.length_a   1.000
_cell.length_b   1.000
_cell.length_c   1.000
_cell.angle_alpha   90.00
_cell.angle_beta   90.00
_cell.angle_gamma   90.00
#
_symmetry.space_group_name_H-M   'P 1'
#
loop_
_entity.id
_entity.type
_entity.pdbx_description
1 polymer ?
#
loop_
_entity_poly.entity_id
_entity_poly.type
_entity_poly.pdbx_seq_one_letter_code
_entity_poly.pdbx_strand_id
1 'polypeptide(L)'
;MLRRIPLLIAQQVRGNNQEVARTFASSAASGKQEKWDLYAGVLVERLPVVSKEFNEIEKEFQQYLWRVEFEKSLKSKHELQHERDLKQAELLKKGQLEVDLDESASKQTAQDLKDAYIEELNKFKVAPRTTADDAAKNVVSTNIHLDETLYLLVEHKLGSKNHLLLPQGLRLDGETMRQAAERVLREKCGDKMSVQFYGNAPCGFYKYKYPAAARDQSVGAKVFFFRASLKNGNVDQAISKKYEWLEKEALSGKLNSSYSESIQKFLF
;
A
#
# COMPACT_ATOMS: atom_id res chain seq x y z
N MET A 1 0.03 5.04 84.30
CA MET A 1 -1.43 4.86 84.14
C MET A 1 -1.79 5.04 82.68
N LEU A 2 -2.53 4.08 82.13
CA LEU A 2 -3.01 4.02 80.75
C LEU A 2 -4.02 5.13 80.40
N ARG A 3 -3.99 5.61 79.15
CA ARG A 3 -5.13 6.04 78.30
C ARG A 3 -4.55 6.48 76.94
N ARG A 4 -4.45 5.58 75.94
CA ARG A 4 -5.41 5.26 74.85
C ARG A 4 -5.92 6.49 74.05
N ILE A 5 -5.58 6.43 72.75
CA ILE A 5 -5.79 7.32 71.58
C ILE A 5 -7.26 7.19 71.06
N PRO A 6 -7.81 8.07 70.17
CA PRO A 6 -7.58 8.03 68.69
C PRO A 6 -7.43 9.45 68.04
N LEU A 7 -6.55 9.71 67.07
CA LEU A 7 -6.55 9.38 65.63
C LEU A 7 -7.68 10.03 64.80
N LEU A 8 -7.34 11.11 64.08
CA LEU A 8 -8.02 11.59 62.87
C LEU A 8 -6.97 12.27 61.98
N ILE A 9 -6.40 11.50 61.06
CA ILE A 9 -5.52 11.98 59.99
C ILE A 9 -6.37 12.02 58.71
N ALA A 10 -6.66 13.23 58.24
CA ALA A 10 -7.13 13.47 56.88
C ALA A 10 -6.00 14.18 56.13
N GLN A 11 -5.24 13.44 55.32
CA GLN A 11 -4.29 14.00 54.37
C GLN A 11 -4.99 14.21 53.03
N GLN A 12 -5.14 15.48 52.65
CA GLN A 12 -5.66 15.91 51.37
C GLN A 12 -4.53 15.93 50.33
N VAL A 13 -4.53 14.95 49.44
CA VAL A 13 -3.60 14.86 48.30
C VAL A 13 -4.05 15.87 47.23
N ARG A 14 -3.26 16.92 47.01
CA ARG A 14 -3.40 17.83 45.86
C ARG A 14 -2.84 17.13 44.61
N GLY A 15 -3.73 16.72 43.70
CA GLY A 15 -3.35 16.30 42.35
C GLY A 15 -3.28 17.50 41.41
N ASN A 16 -2.08 17.80 40.89
CA ASN A 16 -1.86 18.75 39.79
C ASN A 16 -2.30 18.10 38.47
N ASN A 17 -3.50 18.42 37.98
CA ASN A 17 -3.89 18.18 36.59
C ASN A 17 -3.68 19.46 35.79
N GLN A 18 -2.52 19.59 35.14
CA GLN A 18 -2.33 20.58 34.08
C GLN A 18 -2.88 20.00 32.78
N GLU A 19 -4.11 20.38 32.42
CA GLU A 19 -4.66 20.15 31.09
C GLU A 19 -3.89 21.02 30.08
N VAL A 20 -3.16 20.38 29.17
CA VAL A 20 -2.52 21.04 28.04
C VAL A 20 -3.59 21.40 27.01
N ALA A 21 -4.24 22.54 27.21
CA ALA A 21 -5.14 23.13 26.23
C ALA A 21 -4.32 23.63 25.03
N ARG A 22 -4.44 22.95 23.89
CA ARG A 22 -3.91 23.44 22.61
C ARG A 22 -4.74 24.65 22.17
N THR A 23 -4.18 25.85 22.32
CA THR A 23 -4.74 27.08 21.75
C THR A 23 -4.66 27.05 20.23
N PHE A 24 -5.80 26.91 19.55
CA PHE A 24 -5.91 27.19 18.12
C PHE A 24 -5.84 28.71 17.91
N ALA A 25 -4.86 29.17 17.13
CA ALA A 25 -4.72 30.59 16.78
C ALA A 25 -5.87 31.01 15.84
N SER A 26 -6.80 31.81 16.37
CA SER A 26 -7.85 32.49 15.61
C SER A 26 -7.33 33.86 15.14
N SER A 27 -6.57 33.88 14.05
CA SER A 27 -6.33 35.11 13.30
C SER A 27 -7.44 35.26 12.24
N ALA A 28 -8.55 35.90 12.61
CA ALA A 28 -9.58 36.28 11.67
C ALA A 28 -9.10 37.51 10.86
N ALA A 29 -8.67 37.27 9.62
CA ALA A 29 -8.41 38.34 8.66
C ALA A 29 -9.76 38.97 8.24
N SER A 30 -9.88 40.30 8.44
CA SER A 30 -11.03 41.12 8.04
C SER A 30 -11.04 41.32 6.51
N GLY A 31 -11.51 40.31 5.78
CA GLY A 31 -11.92 40.41 4.38
C GLY A 31 -13.38 39.97 4.27
N LYS A 32 -14.10 40.38 3.20
CA LYS A 32 -15.42 39.83 2.87
C LYS A 32 -15.35 38.30 3.00
N GLN A 33 -16.14 37.71 3.91
CA GLN A 33 -16.12 36.27 4.13
C GLN A 33 -16.71 35.55 2.91
N GLU A 34 -15.84 35.23 1.95
CA GLU A 34 -16.19 34.39 0.82
C GLU A 34 -16.48 32.97 1.34
N LYS A 35 -17.70 32.48 1.11
CA LYS A 35 -18.06 31.10 1.44
C LYS A 35 -17.41 30.14 0.42
N TRP A 36 -16.72 29.13 0.94
CA TRP A 36 -16.07 28.08 0.15
C TRP A 36 -16.62 26.73 0.54
N ASP A 37 -16.99 25.92 -0.45
CA ASP A 37 -17.43 24.55 -0.21
C ASP A 37 -16.22 23.68 0.11
N LEU A 38 -16.33 22.91 1.19
CA LEU A 38 -15.29 21.97 1.61
C LEU A 38 -15.59 20.60 1.01
N TYR A 39 -14.68 20.09 0.21
CA TYR A 39 -14.77 18.78 -0.41
C TYR A 39 -13.70 17.85 0.17
N ALA A 40 -14.10 16.63 0.47
CA ALA A 40 -13.18 15.54 0.78
C ALA A 40 -12.98 14.71 -0.50
N GLY A 41 -11.75 14.69 -1.00
CA GLY A 41 -11.30 13.84 -2.09
C GLY A 41 -10.48 12.67 -1.54
N VAL A 42 -10.51 11.53 -2.22
CA VAL A 42 -9.77 10.34 -1.81
C VAL A 42 -8.96 9.78 -2.96
N LEU A 43 -7.65 9.66 -2.72
CA LEU A 43 -6.72 8.94 -3.57
C LEU A 43 -6.68 7.50 -3.09
N VAL A 44 -7.42 6.62 -3.76
CA VAL A 44 -7.34 5.17 -3.52
C VAL A 44 -6.25 4.61 -4.42
N GLU A 45 -5.26 3.97 -3.79
CA GLU A 45 -4.17 3.31 -4.49
C GLU A 45 -4.20 1.80 -4.31
N ARG A 46 -3.93 1.07 -5.38
CA ARG A 46 -3.67 -0.35 -5.35
C ARG A 46 -2.17 -0.56 -5.40
N LEU A 47 -1.60 -1.05 -4.30
CA LEU A 47 -0.16 -1.27 -4.18
C LEU A 47 0.33 -2.39 -5.11
N PRO A 48 1.62 -2.40 -5.51
CA PRO A 48 2.18 -3.48 -6.30
C PRO A 48 1.99 -4.83 -5.60
N VAL A 49 1.47 -5.80 -6.34
CA VAL A 49 1.33 -7.19 -5.90
C VAL A 49 2.61 -7.96 -6.18
N VAL A 50 3.31 -7.58 -7.25
CA VAL A 50 4.51 -8.22 -7.74
C VAL A 50 5.68 -7.23 -7.69
N SER A 51 6.90 -7.71 -7.46
CA SER A 51 8.10 -6.86 -7.49
C SER A 51 8.37 -6.34 -8.90
N LYS A 52 8.95 -5.15 -9.05
CA LYS A 52 9.41 -4.66 -10.36
C LYS A 52 10.51 -5.55 -10.94
N GLU A 53 10.61 -5.59 -12.26
CA GLU A 53 11.68 -6.30 -12.95
C GLU A 53 12.96 -5.48 -12.91
N PHE A 54 14.10 -6.17 -12.75
CA PHE A 54 15.39 -5.52 -12.72
C PHE A 54 15.76 -4.95 -14.09
N ASN A 55 16.35 -3.75 -14.07
CA ASN A 55 17.03 -3.18 -15.23
C ASN A 55 18.27 -4.00 -15.62
N GLU A 56 18.79 -3.81 -16.83
CA GLU A 56 19.98 -4.54 -17.31
C GLU A 56 21.19 -4.35 -16.37
N ILE A 57 21.47 -3.10 -15.98
CA ILE A 57 22.54 -2.76 -15.04
C ILE A 57 22.31 -3.40 -13.67
N GLU A 58 21.07 -3.42 -13.20
CA GLU A 58 20.72 -4.04 -11.90
C GLU A 58 20.94 -5.55 -11.93
N LYS A 59 20.65 -6.22 -13.05
CA LYS A 59 20.94 -7.65 -13.25
C LYS A 59 22.44 -7.92 -13.23
N GLU A 60 23.23 -7.12 -13.95
CA GLU A 60 24.69 -7.24 -13.95
C GLU A 60 25.27 -7.03 -12.55
N PHE A 61 24.78 -6.01 -11.84
CA PHE A 61 25.22 -5.71 -10.49
C PHE A 61 24.82 -6.81 -9.50
N GLN A 62 23.61 -7.37 -9.62
CA GLN A 62 23.16 -8.51 -8.83
C GLN A 62 24.05 -9.73 -9.04
N GLN A 63 24.40 -10.05 -10.29
CA GLN A 63 25.32 -11.15 -10.60
C GLN A 63 26.73 -10.91 -10.04
N TYR A 64 27.20 -9.66 -10.05
CA TYR A 64 28.46 -9.30 -9.40
C TYR A 64 28.38 -9.51 -7.89
N LEU A 65 27.31 -9.04 -7.23
CA LEU A 65 27.12 -9.23 -5.80
C LEU A 65 27.07 -10.71 -5.41
N TRP A 66 26.37 -11.55 -6.17
CA TRP A 66 26.33 -13.00 -5.93
C TRP A 66 27.71 -13.66 -6.05
N ARG A 67 28.54 -13.25 -7.02
CA ARG A 67 29.91 -13.76 -7.13
C ARG A 67 30.75 -13.35 -5.92
N VAL A 68 30.68 -12.08 -5.53
CA VAL A 68 31.42 -11.58 -4.37
C VAL A 68 30.97 -12.28 -3.09
N GLU A 69 29.66 -12.50 -2.93
CA GLU A 69 29.09 -13.24 -1.81
C GLU A 69 29.62 -14.67 -1.80
N PHE A 70 29.55 -15.38 -2.93
CA PHE A 70 30.05 -16.75 -3.06
C PHE A 70 31.54 -16.86 -2.76
N GLU A 71 32.39 -16.02 -3.37
CA GLU A 71 33.85 -16.02 -3.17
C GLU A 71 34.27 -15.72 -1.72
N LYS A 72 33.50 -14.87 -1.03
CA LYS A 72 33.78 -14.48 0.37
C LYS A 72 33.06 -15.35 1.39
N SER A 73 32.17 -16.24 0.95
CA SER A 73 31.42 -17.14 1.82
C SER A 73 32.27 -18.31 2.30
N LEU A 74 31.94 -18.81 3.49
CA LEU A 74 32.43 -20.10 3.97
C LEU A 74 31.52 -21.21 3.46
N LYS A 75 32.08 -22.44 3.38
CA LYS A 75 31.30 -23.62 2.99
C LYS A 75 30.09 -23.81 3.89
N SER A 76 28.93 -23.91 3.27
CA SER A 76 27.67 -24.25 3.90
C SER A 76 27.67 -25.69 4.41
N LYS A 77 26.73 -26.00 5.33
CA LYS A 77 26.55 -27.38 5.82
C LYS A 77 26.27 -28.37 4.69
N HIS A 78 25.52 -27.94 3.68
CA HIS A 78 25.16 -28.75 2.53
C HIS A 78 26.39 -29.07 1.65
N GLU A 79 27.26 -28.09 1.40
CA GLU A 79 28.52 -28.32 0.66
C GLU A 79 29.47 -29.25 1.42
N LEU A 80 29.60 -29.06 2.74
CA LEU A 80 30.41 -29.95 3.58
C LEU A 80 29.86 -31.38 3.60
N GLN A 81 28.53 -31.55 3.59
CA GLN A 81 27.89 -32.87 3.48
C GLN A 81 28.18 -33.49 2.11
N HIS A 82 27.97 -32.75 1.02
CA HIS A 82 28.24 -33.24 -0.33
C HIS A 82 29.70 -33.70 -0.52
N GLU A 83 30.67 -32.96 0.03
CA GLU A 83 32.08 -33.36 0.00
C GLU A 83 32.37 -34.64 0.80
N ARG A 84 31.68 -34.85 1.93
CA ARG A 84 31.80 -36.08 2.71
C ARG A 84 31.19 -37.27 1.97
N ASP A 85 30.01 -37.10 1.38
CA ASP A 85 29.30 -38.13 0.63
C ASP A 85 30.15 -38.58 -0.58
N LEU A 86 30.77 -37.64 -1.30
CA LEU A 86 31.70 -37.95 -2.40
C LEU A 86 32.93 -38.73 -1.93
N LYS A 87 33.56 -38.32 -0.83
CA LYS A 87 34.73 -39.03 -0.26
C LYS A 87 34.36 -40.44 0.20
N GLN A 88 33.21 -40.61 0.84
CA GLN A 88 32.71 -41.93 1.23
C GLN A 88 32.47 -42.82 0.01
N ALA A 89 31.84 -42.27 -1.04
CA ALA A 89 31.62 -42.99 -2.30
C ALA A 89 32.93 -43.41 -3.00
N GLU A 90 33.99 -42.58 -2.96
CA GLU A 90 35.30 -42.93 -3.50
C GLU A 90 36.00 -44.04 -2.71
N LEU A 91 35.94 -44.00 -1.39
CA LEU A 91 36.55 -45.02 -0.52
C LEU A 91 35.85 -46.38 -0.65
N LEU A 92 34.52 -46.36 -0.79
CA LEU A 92 33.71 -47.53 -1.13
C LEU A 92 34.14 -48.13 -2.49
N LYS A 93 34.31 -47.30 -3.53
CA LYS A 93 34.78 -47.77 -4.85
C LYS A 93 36.19 -48.39 -4.80
N LYS A 94 37.05 -47.90 -3.90
CA LYS A 94 38.42 -48.41 -3.69
C LYS A 94 38.48 -49.65 -2.77
N GLY A 95 37.34 -50.11 -2.24
CA GLY A 95 37.25 -51.31 -1.40
C GLY A 95 37.91 -51.18 -0.02
N GLN A 96 38.17 -49.96 0.46
CA GLN A 96 38.85 -49.70 1.74
C GLN A 96 37.89 -49.41 2.91
N LEU A 97 36.58 -49.43 2.66
CA LEU A 97 35.56 -49.13 3.66
C LEU A 97 34.46 -50.21 3.60
N GLU A 98 34.41 -51.07 4.60
CA GLU A 98 33.24 -51.90 4.88
C GLU A 98 32.21 -51.01 5.57
N VAL A 99 31.21 -50.56 4.82
CA VAL A 99 30.08 -49.81 5.38
C VAL A 99 28.95 -50.80 5.58
N ASP A 100 28.34 -50.77 6.78
CA ASP A 100 27.14 -51.53 7.08
C ASP A 100 26.05 -51.14 6.06
N LEU A 101 25.68 -52.09 5.19
CA LEU A 101 24.83 -51.84 4.01
C LEU A 101 23.46 -51.28 4.43
N ASP A 102 22.98 -51.64 5.62
CA ASP A 102 21.67 -51.24 6.15
C ASP A 102 21.60 -49.75 6.56
N GLU A 103 22.69 -49.16 7.06
CA GLU A 103 22.70 -47.76 7.53
C GLU A 103 23.04 -46.76 6.41
N SER A 104 23.75 -47.22 5.38
CA SER A 104 24.14 -46.40 4.21
C SER A 104 23.04 -46.30 3.15
N ALA A 105 22.27 -47.37 2.94
CA ALA A 105 21.11 -47.35 2.04
C ALA A 105 19.97 -46.43 2.53
N SER A 106 19.93 -46.15 3.83
CA SER A 106 18.90 -45.33 4.48
C SER A 106 19.23 -43.83 4.55
N LYS A 107 20.46 -43.43 4.21
CA LYS A 107 20.92 -42.03 4.26
C LYS A 107 20.73 -41.37 2.90
N GLN A 108 19.81 -40.40 2.82
CA GLN A 108 19.69 -39.53 1.66
C GLN A 108 20.99 -38.75 1.45
N THR A 109 21.61 -38.92 0.28
CA THR A 109 22.81 -38.15 -0.05
C THR A 109 22.44 -36.70 -0.33
N ALA A 110 23.42 -35.80 -0.22
CA ALA A 110 23.22 -34.41 -0.62
C ALA A 110 22.78 -34.28 -2.09
N GLN A 111 23.14 -35.23 -2.96
CA GLN A 111 22.73 -35.25 -4.35
C GLN A 111 21.26 -35.66 -4.50
N ASP A 112 20.82 -36.71 -3.81
CA ASP A 112 19.42 -37.15 -3.83
C ASP A 112 18.46 -36.02 -3.38
N LEU A 113 18.89 -35.24 -2.38
CA LEU A 113 18.13 -34.08 -1.91
C LEU A 113 18.04 -32.98 -2.97
N LYS A 114 19.14 -32.67 -3.68
CA LYS A 114 19.11 -31.70 -4.79
C LYS A 114 18.17 -32.16 -5.90
N ASP A 115 18.24 -33.43 -6.26
CA ASP A 115 17.42 -34.00 -7.33
C ASP A 115 15.93 -33.95 -6.94
N ALA A 116 15.59 -34.29 -5.69
CA ALA A 116 14.24 -34.14 -5.15
C ALA A 116 13.73 -32.68 -5.21
N TYR A 117 14.56 -31.70 -4.84
CA TYR A 117 14.19 -30.29 -4.93
C TYR A 117 13.98 -29.82 -6.38
N ILE A 118 14.80 -30.29 -7.31
CA ILE A 118 14.64 -29.99 -8.73
C ILE A 118 13.35 -30.61 -9.27
N GLU A 119 13.01 -31.83 -8.86
CA GLU A 119 11.75 -32.46 -9.22
C GLU A 119 10.54 -31.68 -8.69
N GLU A 120 10.57 -31.23 -7.43
CA GLU A 120 9.51 -30.40 -6.86
C GLU A 120 9.38 -29.06 -7.59
N LEU A 121 10.51 -28.42 -7.90
CA LEU A 121 10.53 -27.17 -8.67
C LEU A 121 9.93 -27.35 -10.06
N ASN A 122 10.25 -28.45 -10.74
CA ASN A 122 9.72 -28.76 -12.07
C ASN A 122 8.22 -29.10 -12.05
N LYS A 123 7.71 -29.67 -10.94
CA LYS A 123 6.28 -29.92 -10.74
C LYS A 123 5.51 -28.63 -10.46
N PHE A 124 6.15 -27.63 -9.86
CA PHE A 124 5.52 -26.36 -9.52
C PHE A 124 5.39 -25.43 -10.72
N LYS A 125 4.16 -25.04 -11.05
CA LYS A 125 3.87 -24.06 -12.11
C LYS A 125 3.72 -22.67 -11.50
N VAL A 126 4.66 -21.80 -11.79
CA VAL A 126 4.63 -20.39 -11.35
C VAL A 126 3.50 -19.66 -12.08
N ALA A 127 2.75 -18.84 -11.35
CA ALA A 127 1.73 -17.97 -11.94
C ALA A 127 2.39 -16.91 -12.84
N PRO A 128 1.81 -16.60 -14.01
CA PRO A 128 2.36 -15.57 -14.87
C PRO A 128 2.29 -14.19 -14.20
N ARG A 129 3.35 -13.40 -14.36
CA ARG A 129 3.41 -12.02 -13.84
C ARG A 129 2.53 -11.06 -14.63
N THR A 130 2.38 -11.32 -15.93
CA THR A 130 1.45 -10.63 -16.82
C THR A 130 0.10 -11.33 -16.84
N THR A 131 -0.97 -10.58 -16.67
CA THR A 131 -2.35 -11.09 -16.62
C THR A 131 -3.03 -10.98 -17.98
N ALA A 132 -4.18 -11.65 -18.13
CA ALA A 132 -5.01 -11.50 -19.33
C ALA A 132 -5.56 -10.07 -19.49
N ASP A 133 -5.74 -9.34 -18.38
CA ASP A 133 -6.21 -7.95 -18.38
C ASP A 133 -5.15 -6.99 -18.94
N ASP A 134 -3.86 -7.31 -18.80
CA ASP A 134 -2.76 -6.56 -19.43
C ASP A 134 -2.84 -6.63 -20.95
N ALA A 135 -3.05 -7.84 -21.49
CA ALA A 135 -3.20 -8.04 -22.92
C ALA A 135 -4.47 -7.35 -23.48
N ALA A 136 -5.56 -7.35 -22.71
CA ALA A 136 -6.81 -6.70 -23.06
C ALA A 136 -6.83 -5.18 -22.80
N LYS A 137 -5.80 -4.63 -22.12
CA LYS A 137 -5.75 -3.24 -21.63
C LYS A 137 -7.02 -2.84 -20.86
N ASN A 138 -7.51 -3.76 -20.02
CA ASN A 138 -8.73 -3.56 -19.27
C ASN A 138 -8.52 -2.66 -18.05
N VAL A 139 -8.64 -1.34 -18.24
CA VAL A 139 -8.47 -0.32 -17.20
C VAL A 139 -9.49 -0.40 -16.06
N VAL A 140 -10.53 -1.22 -16.17
CA VAL A 140 -11.53 -1.41 -15.09
C VAL A 140 -11.06 -2.47 -14.09
N SER A 141 -10.20 -3.40 -14.53
CA SER A 141 -9.69 -4.46 -13.66
C SER A 141 -8.56 -3.95 -12.78
N THR A 142 -8.48 -4.52 -11.57
CA THR A 142 -7.38 -4.27 -10.63
C THR A 142 -6.16 -5.15 -10.92
N ASN A 143 -6.33 -6.20 -11.72
CA ASN A 143 -5.30 -7.17 -12.05
C ASN A 143 -4.36 -6.72 -13.18
N ILE A 144 -4.54 -5.52 -13.71
CA ILE A 144 -3.64 -4.92 -14.70
C ILE A 144 -2.38 -4.37 -14.01
N HIS A 145 -1.20 -4.44 -14.65
CA HIS A 145 0.10 -3.90 -14.20
C HIS A 145 0.41 -4.19 -12.73
N LEU A 146 0.53 -5.48 -12.38
CA LEU A 146 0.69 -5.94 -10.99
C LEU A 146 1.95 -5.42 -10.28
N ASP A 147 2.93 -4.96 -11.03
CA ASP A 147 4.20 -4.38 -10.60
C ASP A 147 4.16 -2.88 -10.32
N GLU A 148 3.15 -2.18 -10.85
CA GLU A 148 2.97 -0.73 -10.66
C GLU A 148 1.88 -0.40 -9.66
N THR A 149 1.90 0.82 -9.12
CA THR A 149 0.80 1.33 -8.28
C THR A 149 -0.29 1.94 -9.16
N LEU A 150 -1.53 1.50 -8.97
CA LEU A 150 -2.68 2.06 -9.69
C LEU A 150 -3.51 2.98 -8.81
N TYR A 151 -4.12 3.98 -9.44
CA TYR A 151 -4.97 4.97 -8.81
C TYR A 151 -6.39 4.90 -9.36
N LEU A 152 -7.38 4.99 -8.47
CA LEU A 152 -8.79 4.94 -8.84
C LEU A 152 -9.31 6.30 -9.31
N LEU A 153 -9.91 6.33 -10.50
CA LEU A 153 -10.75 7.42 -10.98
C LEU A 153 -12.20 6.97 -11.09
N VAL A 154 -13.12 7.87 -10.77
CA VAL A 154 -14.57 7.68 -10.86
C VAL A 154 -15.19 8.81 -11.68
N GLU A 155 -16.27 8.51 -12.39
CA GLU A 155 -17.02 9.51 -13.15
C GLU A 155 -17.80 10.45 -12.21
N HIS A 156 -17.47 11.74 -12.28
CA HIS A 156 -18.15 12.83 -11.59
C HIS A 156 -18.90 13.70 -12.59
N LYS A 157 -20.19 13.94 -12.33
CA LYS A 157 -20.98 14.91 -13.09
C LYS A 157 -20.75 16.31 -12.54
N LEU A 158 -20.05 17.16 -13.29
CA LEU A 158 -19.80 18.56 -12.94
C LEU A 158 -20.54 19.46 -13.93
N GLY A 159 -21.66 20.03 -13.49
CA GLY A 159 -22.60 20.73 -14.37
C GLY A 159 -23.20 19.79 -15.42
N SER A 160 -23.02 20.13 -16.70
CA SER A 160 -23.54 19.34 -17.83
C SER A 160 -22.56 18.31 -18.39
N LYS A 161 -21.30 18.30 -17.91
CA LYS A 161 -20.24 17.40 -18.41
C LYS A 161 -19.86 16.37 -17.34
N ASN A 162 -19.53 15.17 -17.81
CA ASN A 162 -18.97 14.14 -16.96
C ASN A 162 -17.44 14.19 -17.06
N HIS A 163 -16.77 14.16 -15.92
CA HIS A 163 -15.32 14.18 -15.79
C HIS A 163 -14.87 13.01 -14.92
N LEU A 164 -13.83 12.29 -15.35
CA LEU A 164 -13.16 11.30 -14.50
C LEU A 164 -12.25 12.03 -13.51
N LEU A 165 -12.54 11.89 -12.22
CA LEU A 165 -11.80 12.53 -11.14
C LEU A 165 -11.59 11.53 -10.01
N LEU A 166 -10.73 11.88 -9.05
CA LEU A 166 -10.63 11.13 -7.80
C LEU A 166 -12.00 11.15 -7.09
N PRO A 167 -12.41 10.06 -6.42
CA PRO A 167 -13.62 10.03 -5.60
C PRO A 167 -13.67 11.23 -4.64
N GLN A 168 -14.58 12.16 -4.91
CA GLN A 168 -14.73 13.38 -4.12
C GLN A 168 -16.19 13.72 -3.81
N GLY A 169 -16.43 14.33 -2.66
CA GLY A 169 -17.76 14.78 -2.26
C GLY A 169 -17.73 15.89 -1.22
N LEU A 170 -18.87 16.55 -1.05
CA LEU A 170 -19.04 17.66 -0.12
C LEU A 170 -18.97 17.16 1.33
N ARG A 171 -18.25 17.88 2.19
CA ARG A 171 -18.27 17.66 3.65
C ARG A 171 -19.60 18.16 4.22
N LEU A 172 -20.25 17.34 5.02
CA LEU A 172 -21.44 17.68 5.79
C LEU A 172 -21.06 18.26 7.17
N ASP A 173 -21.97 18.98 7.79
CA ASP A 173 -21.75 19.50 9.14
C ASP A 173 -21.93 18.39 10.19
N GLY A 174 -21.05 18.38 11.19
CA GLY A 174 -21.00 17.33 12.22
C GLY A 174 -20.02 16.18 11.94
N GLU A 175 -19.39 16.12 10.76
CA GLU A 175 -18.33 15.15 10.44
C GLU A 175 -16.95 15.81 10.26
N THR A 176 -15.90 15.05 10.58
CA THR A 176 -14.52 15.42 10.25
C THR A 176 -14.26 15.24 8.75
N MET A 177 -13.28 15.96 8.19
CA MET A 177 -12.88 15.79 6.78
C MET A 177 -12.49 14.34 6.45
N ARG A 178 -11.94 13.62 7.45
CA ARG A 178 -11.54 12.22 7.31
C ARG A 178 -12.76 11.30 7.23
N GLN A 179 -13.77 11.49 8.08
CA GLN A 179 -15.03 10.76 8.03
C GLN A 179 -15.80 11.05 6.74
N ALA A 180 -15.78 12.31 6.28
CA ALA A 180 -16.33 12.69 4.99
C ALA A 180 -15.68 11.90 3.84
N ALA A 181 -14.35 11.73 3.86
CA ALA A 181 -13.64 10.90 2.88
C ALA A 181 -14.09 9.42 2.91
N GLU A 182 -14.29 8.81 4.08
CA GLU A 182 -14.79 7.43 4.19
C GLU A 182 -16.21 7.30 3.65
N ARG A 183 -17.09 8.24 4.00
CA ARG A 183 -18.46 8.31 3.51
C ARG A 183 -18.48 8.47 1.99
N VAL A 184 -17.68 9.39 1.45
CA VAL A 184 -17.58 9.63 0.00
C VAL A 184 -17.12 8.38 -0.75
N LEU A 185 -16.12 7.64 -0.23
CA LEU A 185 -15.74 6.37 -0.82
C LEU A 185 -16.89 5.37 -0.83
N ARG A 186 -17.62 5.26 0.28
CA ARG A 186 -18.76 4.34 0.37
C ARG A 186 -19.88 4.73 -0.61
N GLU A 187 -20.21 6.00 -0.71
CA GLU A 187 -21.24 6.54 -1.60
C GLU A 187 -20.88 6.42 -3.08
N LYS A 188 -19.59 6.55 -3.43
CA LYS A 188 -19.12 6.52 -4.82
C LYS A 188 -18.68 5.15 -5.28
N CYS A 189 -17.98 4.40 -4.43
CA CYS A 189 -17.36 3.14 -4.78
C CYS A 189 -18.09 1.92 -4.21
N GLY A 190 -19.01 2.11 -3.26
CA GLY A 190 -19.80 1.06 -2.62
C GLY A 190 -19.14 0.46 -1.37
N ASP A 191 -19.92 -0.35 -0.63
CA ASP A 191 -19.49 -0.98 0.62
C ASP A 191 -18.57 -2.20 0.43
N LYS A 192 -18.47 -2.72 -0.80
CA LYS A 192 -17.67 -3.93 -1.10
C LYS A 192 -16.16 -3.67 -1.12
N MET A 193 -15.74 -2.40 -1.09
CA MET A 193 -14.34 -2.00 -1.14
C MET A 193 -13.80 -1.78 0.27
N SER A 194 -12.79 -2.56 0.67
CA SER A 194 -12.06 -2.39 1.92
C SER A 194 -10.80 -1.57 1.70
N VAL A 195 -10.75 -0.38 2.30
CA VAL A 195 -9.68 0.59 2.12
C VAL A 195 -9.07 0.95 3.47
N GLN A 196 -7.74 0.97 3.54
CA GLN A 196 -7.00 1.47 4.69
C GLN A 196 -6.45 2.87 4.39
N PHE A 197 -6.83 3.87 5.18
CA PHE A 197 -6.25 5.20 5.06
C PHE A 197 -4.99 5.34 5.90
N TYR A 198 -4.05 6.14 5.43
CA TYR A 198 -2.75 6.32 6.09
C TYR A 198 -2.78 7.23 7.31
N GLY A 199 -3.74 8.17 7.38
CA GLY A 199 -3.83 9.09 8.49
C GLY A 199 -5.03 10.02 8.43
N ASN A 200 -5.13 10.89 9.43
CA ASN A 200 -6.24 11.84 9.58
C ASN A 200 -5.97 13.21 8.94
N ALA A 201 -4.73 13.48 8.52
CA ALA A 201 -4.36 14.70 7.84
C ALA A 201 -4.53 14.56 6.31
N PRO A 202 -5.01 15.60 5.61
CA PRO A 202 -5.04 15.58 4.16
C PRO A 202 -3.61 15.64 3.59
N CYS A 203 -3.35 14.87 2.53
CA CYS A 203 -2.07 14.83 1.83
C CYS A 203 -1.97 15.89 0.72
N GLY A 204 -3.11 16.40 0.25
CA GLY A 204 -3.16 17.32 -0.88
C GLY A 204 -4.29 18.31 -0.80
N PHE A 205 -4.19 19.36 -1.59
CA PHE A 205 -5.17 20.43 -1.65
C PHE A 205 -5.31 20.96 -3.08
N TYR A 206 -6.55 21.12 -3.52
CA TYR A 206 -6.90 21.77 -4.78
C TYR A 206 -8.03 22.77 -4.58
N LYS A 207 -7.90 23.96 -5.17
CA LYS A 207 -8.93 25.00 -5.13
C LYS A 207 -9.35 25.37 -6.53
N TYR A 208 -10.65 25.51 -6.74
CA TYR A 208 -11.19 26.03 -8.00
C TYR A 208 -12.41 26.90 -7.74
N LYS A 209 -12.61 27.90 -8.60
CA LYS A 209 -13.79 28.77 -8.55
C LYS A 209 -14.87 28.21 -9.47
N TYR A 210 -16.12 28.29 -9.03
CA TYR A 210 -17.23 27.92 -9.91
C TYR A 210 -17.34 28.94 -11.07
N PRO A 211 -17.85 28.52 -12.25
CA PRO A 211 -18.21 29.44 -13.33
C PRO A 211 -19.18 30.50 -12.81
N ALA A 212 -19.10 31.73 -13.33
CA ALA A 212 -19.91 32.85 -12.84
C ALA A 212 -21.43 32.53 -12.83
N ALA A 213 -21.90 31.72 -13.78
CA ALA A 213 -23.29 31.29 -13.88
C ALA A 213 -23.76 30.31 -12.79
N ALA A 214 -22.84 29.67 -12.07
CA ALA A 214 -23.14 28.69 -11.02
C ALA A 214 -22.73 29.17 -9.62
N ARG A 215 -22.34 30.45 -9.48
CA ARG A 215 -22.00 31.07 -8.19
C ARG A 215 -23.29 31.55 -7.55
N ASP A 216 -23.85 30.72 -6.69
CA ASP A 216 -25.00 31.10 -5.87
C ASP A 216 -24.51 31.56 -4.48
N GLN A 217 -24.30 30.61 -3.56
CA GLN A 217 -23.88 30.91 -2.18
C GLN A 217 -22.36 30.82 -1.95
N SER A 218 -21.66 30.01 -2.74
CA SER A 218 -20.22 29.72 -2.56
C SER A 218 -19.42 30.16 -3.79
N VAL A 219 -18.24 30.75 -3.55
CA VAL A 219 -17.36 31.27 -4.61
C VAL A 219 -16.69 30.13 -5.40
N GLY A 220 -16.50 28.98 -4.75
CA GLY A 220 -15.88 27.80 -5.32
C GLY A 220 -15.73 26.69 -4.28
N ALA A 221 -14.94 25.69 -4.65
CA ALA A 221 -14.65 24.54 -3.82
C ALA A 221 -13.17 24.44 -3.45
N LYS A 222 -12.93 23.96 -2.24
CA LYS A 222 -11.64 23.56 -1.69
C LYS A 222 -11.68 22.05 -1.46
N VAL A 223 -10.95 21.31 -2.28
CA VAL A 223 -10.84 19.86 -2.20
C VAL A 223 -9.60 19.51 -1.39
N PHE A 224 -9.78 18.74 -0.33
CA PHE A 224 -8.71 18.18 0.48
C PHE A 224 -8.61 16.69 0.18
N PHE A 225 -7.43 16.24 -0.23
CA PHE A 225 -7.21 14.85 -0.59
C PHE A 225 -6.71 14.04 0.58
N PHE A 226 -7.27 12.84 0.74
CA PHE A 226 -6.80 11.83 1.68
C PHE A 226 -6.27 10.64 0.91
N ARG A 227 -5.16 10.07 1.37
CA ARG A 227 -4.53 8.92 0.74
C ARG A 227 -4.97 7.63 1.42
N ALA A 228 -5.24 6.60 0.63
CA ALA A 228 -5.77 5.34 1.12
C ALA A 228 -5.36 4.16 0.23
N SER A 229 -4.91 3.05 0.82
CA SER A 229 -4.59 1.82 0.11
C SER A 229 -5.78 0.89 0.04
N LEU A 230 -6.08 0.38 -1.15
CA LEU A 230 -6.99 -0.74 -1.34
C LEU A 230 -6.40 -1.99 -0.67
N LYS A 231 -7.15 -2.61 0.24
CA LYS A 231 -6.82 -3.92 0.79
C LYS A 231 -7.47 -5.00 -0.05
N ASN A 232 -8.80 -5.04 -0.02
CA ASN A 232 -9.57 -6.08 -0.66
C ASN A 232 -10.85 -5.49 -1.26
N GLY A 233 -11.44 -6.20 -2.21
CA GLY A 233 -12.71 -5.83 -2.83
C GLY A 233 -12.54 -5.02 -4.12
N ASN A 234 -13.68 -4.68 -4.73
CA ASN A 234 -13.73 -3.93 -5.97
C ASN A 234 -14.85 -2.88 -5.91
N VAL A 235 -14.77 -1.90 -6.80
CA VAL A 235 -15.81 -0.87 -6.97
C VAL A 235 -17.11 -1.53 -7.41
N ASP A 236 -18.21 -1.18 -6.75
CA ASP A 236 -19.52 -1.65 -7.16
C ASP A 236 -19.97 -0.94 -8.44
N GLN A 237 -20.06 -1.71 -9.53
CA GLN A 237 -20.48 -1.24 -10.86
C GLN A 237 -21.93 -0.71 -10.86
N ALA A 238 -22.77 -1.11 -9.90
CA ALA A 238 -24.13 -0.59 -9.78
C ALA A 238 -24.14 0.90 -9.36
N ILE A 239 -23.14 1.33 -8.59
CA ILE A 239 -23.04 2.69 -8.04
C ILE A 239 -22.20 3.55 -9.00
N SER A 240 -21.02 3.09 -9.35
CA SER A 240 -20.13 3.76 -10.30
C SER A 240 -20.15 3.05 -11.65
N LYS A 241 -20.95 3.58 -12.57
CA LYS A 241 -21.09 3.05 -13.94
C LYS A 241 -19.78 3.09 -14.72
N LYS A 242 -18.91 4.06 -14.43
CA LYS A 242 -17.61 4.23 -15.06
C LYS A 242 -16.56 4.56 -14.00
N TYR A 243 -15.57 3.69 -13.90
CA TYR A 243 -14.37 3.89 -13.11
C TYR A 243 -13.18 3.27 -13.84
N GLU A 244 -11.99 3.75 -13.54
CA GLU A 244 -10.76 3.29 -14.17
C GLU A 244 -9.63 3.26 -13.13
N TRP A 245 -8.79 2.24 -13.20
CA TRP A 245 -7.53 2.12 -12.50
C TRP A 245 -6.40 2.52 -13.45
N LEU A 246 -5.65 3.55 -13.08
CA LEU A 246 -4.62 4.13 -13.95
C LEU A 246 -3.29 4.25 -13.21
N GLU A 247 -2.20 4.09 -13.95
CA GLU A 247 -0.86 4.38 -13.49
C GLU A 247 -0.62 5.89 -13.35
N LYS A 248 0.48 6.26 -12.70
CA LYS A 248 0.89 7.66 -12.48
C LYS A 248 0.96 8.46 -13.79
N GLU A 249 1.51 7.89 -14.85
CA GLU A 249 1.68 8.57 -16.13
C GLU A 249 0.34 8.77 -16.85
N ALA A 250 -0.45 7.70 -16.98
CA ALA A 250 -1.77 7.72 -17.61
C ALA A 250 -2.76 8.65 -16.87
N LEU A 251 -2.66 8.72 -15.54
CA LEU A 251 -3.44 9.61 -14.70
C LEU A 251 -3.24 11.09 -15.08
N SER A 252 -1.99 11.48 -15.38
CA SER A 252 -1.69 12.87 -15.76
C SER A 252 -2.30 13.27 -17.10
N GLY A 253 -2.38 12.34 -18.05
CA GLY A 253 -2.95 12.60 -19.38
C GLY A 253 -4.48 12.73 -19.41
N LYS A 254 -5.20 12.09 -18.47
CA LYS A 254 -6.68 12.14 -18.43
C LYS A 254 -7.24 13.31 -17.63
N LEU A 255 -6.46 13.84 -16.69
CA LEU A 255 -6.89 14.91 -15.80
C LEU A 255 -6.63 16.28 -16.41
N ASN A 256 -7.38 17.29 -15.99
CA ASN A 256 -7.08 18.69 -16.33
C ASN A 256 -5.69 19.06 -15.78
N SER A 257 -4.86 19.76 -16.57
CA SER A 257 -3.49 20.17 -16.24
C SER A 257 -3.37 20.76 -14.82
N SER A 258 -4.19 21.74 -14.44
CA SER A 258 -4.10 22.35 -13.09
C SER A 258 -4.44 21.39 -11.94
N TYR A 259 -5.36 20.46 -12.20
CA TYR A 259 -5.75 19.43 -11.24
C TYR A 259 -4.66 18.35 -11.12
N SER A 260 -4.10 17.94 -12.26
CA SER A 260 -3.00 16.97 -12.34
C SER A 260 -1.75 17.47 -11.61
N GLU A 261 -1.35 18.73 -11.83
CA GLU A 261 -0.21 19.35 -11.13
C GLU A 261 -0.39 19.35 -9.61
N SER A 262 -1.62 19.54 -9.14
CA SER A 262 -1.92 19.52 -7.70
C SER A 262 -1.83 18.12 -7.12
N ILE A 263 -2.25 17.12 -7.89
CA ILE A 263 -2.18 15.70 -7.51
C ILE A 263 -0.74 15.19 -7.52
N GLN A 264 0.02 15.49 -8.57
CA GLN A 264 1.41 15.04 -8.74
C GLN A 264 2.30 15.42 -7.55
N LYS A 265 2.01 16.52 -6.85
CA LYS A 265 2.74 16.95 -5.64
C LYS A 265 2.69 15.95 -4.48
N PHE A 266 1.67 15.10 -4.42
CA PHE A 266 1.52 14.10 -3.37
C PHE A 266 1.43 12.66 -3.92
N LEU A 267 1.73 12.49 -5.22
CA LEU A 267 2.00 11.18 -5.82
C LEU A 267 3.50 10.93 -5.80
N PHE A 268 3.94 10.17 -4.80
CA PHE A 268 5.31 9.68 -4.70
C PHE A 268 5.48 8.49 -5.64
#